data_AF-A0A6B3HLJ3-F1
#
_entry.id   AF-A0A6B3HLJ3-F1
#
_cell.length_a   1.000
_cell.length_b   1.000
_cell.length_c   1.000
_cell.angle_alpha   90.00
_cell.angle_beta   90.00
_cell.angle_gamma   90.00
#
_symmetry.space_group_name_H-M   'P 1'
#
loop_
_entity.id
_entity.type
_entity.pdbx_description
1 polymer ?
#
loop_
_entity_poly.entity_id
_entity_poly.type
_entity_poly.pdbx_seq_one_letter_code
_entity_poly.pdbx_strand_id
1 'polypeptide(L)' 'AFEGLEPGDPADEATTLGPLSSEQAASGLAEQIRETVEQGAELVIGGGRIDRPGAFVQPTILTGVKPG' A
#
# COMPACT_ATOMS: atom_id res chain seq x y z
N ALA A 1 -2.34 14.33 -4.70
CA ALA A 1 -3.00 13.47 -5.71
C ALA A 1 -3.43 12.12 -5.11
N PHE A 2 -2.55 11.42 -4.37
CA PHE A 2 -2.87 10.10 -3.78
C PHE A 2 -3.26 10.12 -2.29
N GLU A 3 -3.07 11.25 -1.60
CA GLU A 3 -3.43 11.43 -0.17
C GLU A 3 -4.95 11.52 0.07
N GLY A 4 -5.74 11.76 -0.97
CA GLY A 4 -7.21 11.86 -0.90
C GLY A 4 -7.94 10.55 -1.18
N LEU A 5 -7.23 9.41 -1.22
CA LEU A 5 -7.87 8.11 -1.42
C LEU A 5 -8.54 7.63 -0.13
N GLU A 6 -9.82 7.28 -0.23
CA GLU A 6 -10.66 6.88 0.90
C GLU A 6 -10.70 5.35 1.03
N PRO A 7 -10.08 4.79 2.09
CA PRO A 7 -10.17 3.36 2.36
C PRO A 7 -11.57 2.97 2.82
N GLY A 8 -12.14 1.91 2.27
CA GLY A 8 -13.51 1.53 2.56
C GLY A 8 -13.94 0.17 2.02
N ASP A 9 -15.25 -0.08 2.10
CA ASP A 9 -15.88 -1.28 1.55
C ASP A 9 -15.88 -1.18 0.01
N PRO A 10 -15.33 -2.16 -0.73
CA PRO A 10 -15.30 -2.12 -2.18
C PRO A 10 -16.68 -2.13 -2.85
N ALA A 11 -17.76 -2.44 -2.13
CA ALA A 11 -19.13 -2.32 -2.63
C ALA A 11 -19.74 -0.91 -2.46
N ASP A 12 -19.08 -0.03 -1.70
CA ASP A 12 -19.49 1.37 -1.52
C ASP A 12 -18.89 2.23 -2.63
N GLU A 13 -19.73 3.02 -3.31
CA GLU A 13 -19.32 3.91 -4.40
C GLU A 13 -18.41 5.06 -3.93
N ALA A 14 -18.44 5.40 -2.64
CA ALA A 14 -17.53 6.39 -2.07
C ALA A 14 -16.10 5.84 -1.84
N THR A 15 -15.95 4.52 -1.79
CA THR A 15 -14.64 3.90 -1.57
C THR A 15 -13.76 4.06 -2.81
N THR A 16 -12.64 4.76 -2.66
CA THR A 16 -11.63 4.87 -3.72
C THR A 16 -10.39 4.01 -3.46
N LEU A 17 -10.31 3.36 -2.30
CA LEU A 17 -9.23 2.43 -1.94
C LEU A 17 -9.81 1.19 -1.24
N GLY A 18 -9.99 0.11 -2.00
CA GLY A 18 -10.39 -1.18 -1.45
C GLY A 18 -9.25 -1.88 -0.69
N PRO A 19 -9.57 -2.87 0.15
CA PRO A 19 -8.56 -3.75 0.74
C PRO A 19 -7.96 -4.69 -0.31
N LEU A 20 -6.82 -5.28 0.01
CA LEU A 20 -6.29 -6.42 -0.74
C LEU A 20 -7.12 -7.68 -0.45
N SER A 21 -6.91 -8.72 -1.25
CA SER A 21 -7.68 -9.96 -1.19
C SER A 21 -7.55 -10.73 0.13
N SER A 22 -6.49 -10.49 0.90
CA SER A 22 -6.24 -11.17 2.18
C SER A 22 -5.23 -10.43 3.04
N GLU A 23 -5.25 -10.71 4.35
CA GLU A 23 -4.23 -10.22 5.29
C GLU A 23 -2.81 -10.64 4.91
N GLN A 24 -2.66 -11.87 4.38
CA GLN A 24 -1.37 -12.36 3.94
C GLN A 24 -0.83 -11.54 2.75
N ALA A 25 -1.68 -11.20 1.78
CA ALA A 25 -1.30 -10.34 0.67
C ALA A 25 -0.90 -8.93 1.15
N ALA A 26 -1.63 -8.37 2.11
CA ALA A 26 -1.31 -7.05 2.67
C ALA A 26 -0.01 -7.02 3.46
N SER A 27 0.23 -8.03 4.31
CA SER A 27 1.50 -8.16 5.04
C SER A 27 2.68 -8.43 4.10
N GLY A 28 2.50 -9.30 3.10
CA GLY A 28 3.53 -9.59 2.10
C GLY A 28 3.89 -8.37 1.26
N LEU A 29 2.90 -7.59 0.83
CA LEU A 29 3.16 -6.34 0.10
C LEU A 29 3.89 -5.31 0.97
N ALA A 30 3.50 -5.17 2.23
CA ALA A 30 4.18 -4.26 3.16
C ALA A 30 5.66 -4.64 3.35
N GLU A 31 5.97 -5.93 3.49
CA GLU A 31 7.37 -6.38 3.56
C GLU A 31 8.12 -6.13 2.25
N GLN A 32 7.50 -6.40 1.10
CA GLN A 32 8.14 -6.16 -0.20
C GLN A 32 8.49 -4.68 -0.40
N ILE A 33 7.60 -3.76 0.04
CA ILE A 33 7.89 -2.33 0.04
C ILE A 33 9.09 -2.03 0.93
N ARG A 34 9.11 -2.57 2.16
CA ARG A 34 10.19 -2.41 3.12
C ARG A 34 11.54 -2.86 2.54
N GLU A 35 11.58 -4.06 1.99
CA GLU A 35 12.78 -4.63 1.34
C GLU A 35 13.25 -3.79 0.15
N THR A 36 12.32 -3.30 -0.67
CA THR A 36 12.66 -2.48 -1.84
C THR A 36 13.30 -1.16 -1.43
N VAL A 37 12.81 -0.53 -0.34
CA VAL A 37 13.42 0.65 0.26
C VAL A 37 14.80 0.34 0.83
N GLU A 38 14.96 -0.80 1.52
CA GLU A 38 16.28 -1.25 2.03
C GLU A 38 17.31 -1.47 0.91
N GLN A 39 16.86 -1.82 -0.30
CA GLN A 39 17.71 -1.98 -1.49
C GLN A 39 18.09 -0.65 -2.18
N GLY A 40 17.62 0.48 -1.63
CA GLY A 40 17.96 1.83 -2.05
C GLY A 40 16.93 2.50 -2.96
N ALA A 41 15.71 1.97 -3.05
CA ALA A 41 14.59 2.71 -3.61
C ALA A 41 14.16 3.84 -2.66
N GLU A 42 13.62 4.91 -3.22
CA GLU A 42 13.07 6.03 -2.47
C GLU A 42 11.56 5.84 -2.31
N LEU A 43 11.07 5.98 -1.07
CA LEU A 43 9.65 5.97 -0.74
C LEU A 43 9.10 7.40 -0.82
N VAL A 44 8.35 7.67 -1.87
CA VAL A 44 7.80 9.02 -2.13
C VAL A 44 6.54 9.26 -1.31
N ILE A 45 5.66 8.26 -1.20
CA ILE A 45 4.45 8.30 -0.37
C ILE A 45 4.10 6.92 0.17
N GLY A 46 3.38 6.90 1.29
CA GLY A 46 2.74 5.70 1.84
C GLY A 46 3.74 4.68 2.36
N GLY A 47 3.60 3.44 1.91
CA GLY A 47 4.52 2.34 2.21
C GLY A 47 4.18 1.50 3.44
N GLY A 48 3.09 1.81 4.14
CA GLY A 48 2.67 1.11 5.35
C GLY A 48 1.29 0.47 5.28
N ARG A 49 0.95 -0.25 6.35
CA ARG A 49 -0.44 -0.68 6.63
C ARG A 49 -1.28 0.52 7.04
N ILE A 50 -2.56 0.52 6.67
CA ILE A 50 -3.52 1.47 7.23
C ILE A 50 -3.98 0.92 8.58
N ASP A 51 -3.92 1.72 9.63
CA ASP A 51 -4.33 1.32 10.98
C ASP A 51 -5.86 1.24 11.09
N ARG A 52 -6.41 0.15 10.54
CA ARG A 52 -7.84 -0.18 10.57
C ARG A 52 -8.04 -1.68 10.34
N PRO A 53 -9.23 -2.22 10.69
CA PRO A 53 -9.58 -3.59 10.33
C PRO A 53 -9.57 -3.82 8.81
N GLY A 54 -9.05 -4.98 8.40
CA GLY A 54 -9.00 -5.44 7.02
C GLY A 54 -7.62 -5.29 6.36
N ALA A 55 -7.50 -5.84 5.16
CA ALA A 55 -6.24 -6.01 4.45
C ALA A 55 -5.83 -4.74 3.69
N PHE A 56 -5.79 -3.60 4.37
CA PHE A 56 -5.49 -2.30 3.78
C PHE A 56 -4.01 -1.97 3.83
N VAL A 57 -3.51 -1.45 2.71
CA VAL A 57 -2.15 -0.92 2.54
C VAL A 57 -2.28 0.50 1.99
N GLN A 58 -1.41 1.40 2.42
CA GLN A 58 -1.37 2.77 1.92
C GLN A 58 -1.05 2.79 0.42
N PRO A 59 -1.64 3.72 -0.36
CA PRO A 59 -1.17 4.02 -1.70
C PRO A 59 0.32 4.35 -1.66
N THR A 60 1.12 3.61 -2.42
CA THR A 60 2.58 3.64 -2.29
C THR A 60 3.22 3.96 -3.64
N ILE A 61 4.13 4.92 -3.67
CA ILE A 61 4.98 5.23 -4.83
C ILE A 61 6.42 5.05 -4.41
N LEU A 62 7.12 4.19 -5.14
CA LEU A 62 8.56 3.97 -5.03
C LEU A 62 9.26 4.49 -6.29
N THR A 63 10.36 5.22 -6.12
CA THR A 63 11.24 5.68 -7.20
C THR A 63 12.64 5.10 -7.04
N GLY A 64 13.42 5.08 -8.11
CA GLY A 64 14.78 4.52 -8.07
C GLY A 64 14.83 3.00 -7.86
N VAL A 65 13.73 2.28 -8.13
CA VAL A 65 13.65 0.82 -8.04
C VAL A 65 14.60 0.20 -9.08
N LYS A 66 15.47 -0.69 -8.63
CA LYS A 66 16.41 -1.41 -9.48
C LYS A 66 15.73 -2.67 -10.08
N PRO A 67 16.14 -3.13 -11.27
CA PRO A 67 15.70 -4.43 -11.78
C PRO A 67 16.04 -5.54 -10.79
N GLY A 68 15.07 -6.41 -10.53
CA GLY A 68 15.21 -7.63 -9.74
C GLY A 68 15.53 -8.84 -10.60
#